data_AF-A0A2E6MHQ2-F1
#
_entry.id   AF-A0A2E6MHQ2-F1
#
_cell.length_a   1.000
_cell.length_b   1.000
_cell.length_c   1.000
_cell.angle_alpha   90.00
_cell.angle_beta   90.00
_cell.angle_gamma   90.00
#
_symmetry.space_group_name_H-M   'P 1'
#
loop_
_entity.id
_entity.type
_entity.pdbx_description
1 polymer ?
#
loop_
_entity_poly.entity_id
_entity_poly.type
_entity_poly.pdbx_seq_one_letter_code
_entity_poly.pdbx_strand_id
1 'polypeptide(L)'
;MQNGSLYNWEIDHGDPSDPESSIIVSISPHSGLISKWRIILPAEYEGLINWGIYTKESKELNNPRGIVETDKIILQDGLEVIVKGGVESISKTKPAQLTVKNPPPHFIGFGFSEDENSPPQNIEGITFEDHPH
;
A
#
# COMPACT_ATOMS: atom_id res chain seq x y z
N MET A 1 -12.88 23.92 -0.55
CA MET A 1 -11.69 23.05 -0.48
C MET A 1 -11.99 21.85 -1.36
N GLN A 2 -11.22 21.60 -2.41
CA GLN A 2 -11.47 20.44 -3.27
C GLN A 2 -11.07 19.18 -2.48
N ASN A 3 -12.06 18.40 -2.02
CA ASN A 3 -11.89 17.06 -1.47
C ASN A 3 -11.59 16.09 -2.62
N GLY A 4 -10.41 16.19 -3.21
CA GLY A 4 -9.89 15.21 -4.17
C GLY A 4 -9.05 14.16 -3.45
N SER A 5 -9.03 12.93 -3.97
CA SER A 5 -8.12 11.89 -3.51
C SER A 5 -6.67 12.37 -3.60
N LEU A 6 -5.86 12.07 -2.58
CA LEU A 6 -4.44 12.37 -2.53
C LEU A 6 -3.63 11.40 -3.39
N TYR A 7 -4.20 10.24 -3.71
CA TYR A 7 -3.55 9.16 -4.40
C TYR A 7 -4.24 8.84 -5.74
N ASN A 8 -3.50 8.20 -6.64
CA ASN A 8 -4.04 7.41 -7.73
C ASN A 8 -3.51 5.99 -7.53
N TRP A 9 -4.35 5.00 -7.79
CA TRP A 9 -3.95 3.60 -7.76
C TRP A 9 -4.28 2.87 -9.06
N GLU A 10 -3.42 1.92 -9.41
CA GLU A 10 -3.57 1.00 -10.53
C GLU A 10 -3.46 -0.41 -9.97
N ILE A 11 -4.38 -1.30 -10.36
CA ILE A 11 -4.40 -2.70 -9.93
C ILE A 11 -4.27 -3.55 -11.19
N ASP A 12 -3.21 -4.36 -11.23
CA ASP A 12 -3.02 -5.41 -12.22
C ASP A 12 -3.45 -6.73 -11.59
N HIS A 13 -4.58 -7.25 -12.05
CA HIS A 13 -5.09 -8.55 -11.65
C HIS A 13 -4.46 -9.61 -12.56
N GLY A 14 -3.68 -10.50 -11.96
CA GLY A 14 -3.34 -11.77 -12.61
C GLY A 14 -4.59 -12.61 -12.92
N ASP A 15 -4.40 -13.86 -13.34
CA ASP A 15 -5.53 -14.77 -13.57
C ASP A 15 -6.26 -15.03 -12.23
N PRO A 16 -7.51 -14.57 -12.06
CA PRO A 16 -8.23 -14.72 -10.80
C PRO A 16 -8.56 -16.18 -10.48
N SER A 17 -8.50 -17.08 -11.46
CA SER A 17 -8.74 -18.52 -11.28
C SER A 17 -7.47 -19.29 -10.90
N ASP A 18 -6.30 -18.66 -10.98
CA ASP A 18 -5.01 -19.26 -10.66
C ASP A 18 -4.54 -18.79 -9.27
N PRO A 19 -4.41 -19.69 -8.28
CA PRO A 19 -3.91 -19.35 -6.95
C PRO A 19 -2.41 -19.02 -6.94
N GLU A 20 -1.65 -19.42 -7.97
CA GLU A 20 -0.25 -19.03 -8.13
C GLU A 20 -0.12 -17.64 -8.78
N SER A 21 -1.23 -17.04 -9.21
CA SER A 21 -1.23 -15.68 -9.72
C SER A 21 -0.98 -14.66 -8.61
N SER A 22 -0.47 -13.50 -9.03
CA SER A 22 -0.20 -12.38 -8.14
C SER A 22 -0.96 -11.14 -8.58
N ILE A 23 -1.33 -10.31 -7.61
CA ILE A 23 -1.98 -9.02 -7.83
C ILE A 23 -0.95 -7.94 -7.51
N ILE A 24 -0.79 -7.01 -8.44
CA ILE A 24 0.12 -5.88 -8.28
C ILE A 24 -0.71 -4.62 -8.06
N VAL A 25 -0.47 -3.93 -6.95
CA VAL A 25 -1.10 -2.64 -6.66
C VAL A 25 -0.03 -1.56 -6.68
N SER A 26 -0.19 -0.58 -7.57
CA SER A 26 0.71 0.57 -7.68
C SER A 26 0.00 1.83 -7.19
N ILE A 27 0.62 2.54 -6.26
CA ILE A 27 0.06 3.71 -5.57
C ILE A 27 0.97 4.90 -5.84
N SER A 28 0.41 5.98 -6.37
CA SER A 28 1.13 7.22 -6.68
C SER A 28 0.36 8.43 -6.15
N PRO A 29 1.02 9.56 -5.89
CA PRO A 29 0.29 10.79 -5.56
C PRO A 29 -0.54 11.28 -6.76
N HIS A 30 -1.72 11.83 -6.47
CA HIS A 30 -2.55 12.49 -7.47
C HIS A 30 -1.83 13.67 -8.13
N SER A 31 -1.04 14.41 -7.35
CA SER A 31 -0.15 15.47 -7.82
C SER A 31 1.10 15.60 -6.92
N GLY A 32 2.20 16.09 -7.48
CA GLY A 32 3.43 16.35 -6.73
C GLY A 32 4.13 15.08 -6.23
N LEU A 33 4.64 15.14 -5.00
CA LEU A 33 5.41 14.09 -4.34
C LEU A 33 4.82 13.84 -2.95
N ILE A 34 4.80 12.58 -2.51
CA ILE A 34 4.46 12.21 -1.13
C ILE A 34 5.66 11.48 -0.51
N SER A 35 6.26 12.07 0.51
CA SER A 35 7.25 11.43 1.39
C SER A 35 6.56 10.75 2.57
N LYS A 36 7.28 9.86 3.29
CA LYS A 36 6.77 9.21 4.51
C LYS A 36 5.44 8.48 4.27
N TRP A 37 5.30 7.87 3.09
CA TRP A 37 4.12 7.09 2.73
C TRP A 37 4.08 5.80 3.53
N ARG A 38 2.87 5.29 3.72
CA ARG A 38 2.55 4.10 4.50
C ARG A 38 1.53 3.26 3.74
N ILE A 39 1.72 1.95 3.79
CA ILE A 39 0.80 0.90 3.37
C ILE A 39 0.35 0.20 4.66
N ILE A 40 -0.95 -0.04 4.76
CA ILE A 40 -1.60 -0.69 5.88
C ILE A 40 -2.20 -2.00 5.37
N LEU A 41 -1.85 -3.10 6.00
CA LEU A 41 -2.33 -4.44 5.65
C LEU A 41 -2.94 -5.11 6.89
N PRO A 42 -3.93 -6.00 6.72
CA PRO A 42 -4.35 -6.88 7.81
C PRO A 42 -3.16 -7.68 8.36
N ALA A 43 -3.03 -7.77 9.68
CA ALA A 43 -1.88 -8.39 10.32
C ALA A 43 -1.81 -9.90 10.08
N GLU A 44 -2.96 -10.54 9.87
CA GLU A 44 -3.11 -11.96 9.56
C GLU A 44 -2.80 -12.30 8.10
N TYR A 45 -2.58 -11.29 7.24
CA TYR A 45 -2.35 -11.53 5.81
C TYR A 45 -0.92 -11.98 5.51
N GLU A 46 -0.74 -13.28 5.25
CA GLU A 46 0.55 -13.88 4.91
C GLU A 46 0.88 -13.88 3.40
N GLY A 47 0.03 -13.25 2.58
CA GLY A 47 0.16 -13.28 1.11
C GLY A 47 0.99 -12.15 0.51
N LEU A 48 1.68 -11.32 1.30
CA LEU A 48 2.57 -10.28 0.78
C LEU A 48 3.84 -10.90 0.18
N ILE A 49 4.06 -10.73 -1.12
CA ILE A 49 5.21 -11.28 -1.84
C ILE A 49 6.39 -10.30 -1.77
N ASN A 50 6.17 -9.06 -2.19
CA ASN A 50 7.15 -7.99 -2.10
C ASN A 50 6.45 -6.61 -2.07
N TRP A 51 7.21 -5.59 -1.73
CA TRP A 51 6.76 -4.19 -1.78
C TRP A 51 7.97 -3.27 -1.90
N GLY A 52 7.74 -2.04 -2.34
CA GLY A 52 8.77 -1.03 -2.42
C GLY A 52 8.39 0.12 -3.32
N ILE A 53 9.39 0.74 -3.93
CA ILE A 53 9.21 1.80 -4.91
C ILE A 53 9.54 1.26 -6.29
N TYR A 54 8.55 1.28 -7.17
CA TYR A 54 8.71 0.89 -8.56
C TYR A 54 9.19 2.09 -9.38
N THR A 55 10.19 1.89 -10.23
CA THR A 55 10.68 2.93 -11.14
C THR A 55 10.27 2.58 -12.57
N LYS A 56 9.40 3.38 -13.18
CA LYS A 56 8.88 3.10 -14.54
C LYS A 56 9.97 3.03 -15.62
N GLU A 57 11.07 3.74 -15.43
CA GLU A 57 12.20 3.81 -16.36
C GLU A 57 13.05 2.53 -16.36
N SER A 58 13.44 2.03 -15.18
CA SER A 58 14.23 0.80 -15.05
C SER A 58 13.38 -0.47 -14.99
N LYS A 59 12.06 -0.34 -14.76
CA LYS A 59 11.13 -1.44 -14.50
C LYS A 59 11.54 -2.30 -13.30
N GLU A 60 12.14 -1.67 -12.31
CA GLU A 60 12.63 -2.34 -11.10
C GLU A 60 11.83 -1.90 -9.87
N LEU A 61 11.61 -2.86 -8.99
CA LEU A 61 11.11 -2.64 -7.64
C LEU A 61 12.29 -2.59 -6.67
N ASN A 62 12.43 -1.47 -5.98
CA ASN A 62 13.53 -1.24 -5.05
C ASN A 62 13.01 -0.95 -3.64
N ASN A 63 13.76 -1.34 -2.62
CA ASN A 63 13.47 -0.95 -1.24
C ASN A 63 13.52 0.58 -1.11
N PRO A 64 12.55 1.22 -0.43
CA PRO A 64 12.60 2.65 -0.18
C PRO A 64 13.72 2.98 0.80
N ARG A 65 14.26 4.21 0.73
CA ARG A 65 15.06 4.74 1.85
C ARG A 65 14.17 5.03 3.06
N GLY A 66 14.71 4.76 4.25
CA GLY A 66 14.00 4.94 5.52
C GLY A 66 12.79 4.01 5.63
N ILE A 67 13.03 2.70 5.51
CA ILE A 67 11.99 1.68 5.67
C ILE A 67 11.35 1.84 7.05
N VAL A 68 10.03 1.85 7.07
CA VAL A 68 9.21 1.75 8.28
C VAL A 68 8.43 0.46 8.19
N GLU A 69 8.54 -0.35 9.23
CA GLU A 69 7.74 -1.55 9.43
C GLU A 69 7.38 -1.63 10.90
N THR A 70 6.10 -1.78 11.19
CA THR A 70 5.62 -1.92 12.57
C THR A 70 5.37 -3.38 12.89
N ASP A 71 5.47 -3.71 14.17
CA ASP A 71 4.76 -4.86 14.71
C ASP A 71 3.24 -4.68 14.50
N LYS A 72 2.49 -5.72 14.83
CA LYS A 72 1.03 -5.69 14.81
C LYS A 72 0.47 -4.56 15.71
N ILE A 73 -0.41 -3.75 15.13
CA ILE A 73 -1.13 -2.65 15.78
C ILE A 73 -2.62 -3.04 15.84
N ILE A 74 -3.27 -2.74 16.95
CA ILE A 74 -4.72 -2.91 17.11
C ILE A 74 -5.37 -1.55 16.92
N LEU A 75 -6.23 -1.42 15.91
CA LEU A 75 -7.03 -0.23 15.66
C LEU A 75 -8.18 -0.12 16.66
N GLN A 76 -8.82 1.05 16.72
CA GLN A 76 -9.89 1.32 17.70
C GLN A 76 -11.13 0.41 17.52
N ASP A 77 -11.36 -0.07 16.30
CA ASP A 77 -12.42 -1.02 15.95
C ASP A 77 -12.05 -2.48 16.24
N GLY A 78 -10.84 -2.74 16.75
CA GLY A 78 -10.32 -4.07 17.05
C GLY A 78 -9.61 -4.74 15.87
N LEU A 79 -9.57 -4.11 14.70
CA LEU A 79 -8.87 -4.65 13.54
C LEU A 79 -7.35 -4.63 13.77
N GLU A 80 -6.70 -5.74 13.44
CA GLU A 80 -5.27 -5.91 13.63
C GLU A 80 -4.55 -5.65 12.32
N VAL A 81 -3.60 -4.74 12.31
CA VAL A 81 -2.91 -4.31 11.09
C VAL A 81 -1.40 -4.23 11.28
N ILE A 82 -0.67 -4.33 10.19
CA ILE A 82 0.74 -3.96 10.10
C ILE A 82 0.88 -2.75 9.18
N VAL A 83 1.87 -1.91 9.47
CA VAL A 83 2.19 -0.74 8.65
C VAL A 83 3.57 -0.91 8.06
N LYS A 84 3.67 -0.78 6.74
CA LYS A 84 4.91 -0.79 5.96
C LYS A 84 5.06 0.52 5.21
N GLY A 85 6.27 0.99 4.91
CA GLY A 85 6.43 2.22 4.15
C GLY A 85 7.85 2.73 4.04
N GLY A 86 7.99 3.93 3.49
CA GLY A 86 9.28 4.56 3.25
C GLY A 86 9.25 6.05 3.52
N VAL A 87 10.39 6.61 3.92
CA VAL A 87 10.59 8.07 3.97
C VAL A 87 10.77 8.61 2.55
N GLU A 88 11.40 7.85 1.67
CA GLU A 88 11.62 8.21 0.27
C GLU A 88 10.34 8.55 -0.47
N SER A 89 10.34 9.70 -1.15
CA SER A 89 9.17 10.20 -1.85
C SER A 89 8.76 9.35 -3.04
N ILE A 90 7.44 9.16 -3.18
CA ILE A 90 6.80 8.59 -4.35
C ILE A 90 6.25 9.68 -5.26
N SER A 91 6.11 9.35 -6.55
CA SER A 91 5.61 10.23 -7.62
C SER A 91 4.81 9.42 -8.66
N LYS A 92 4.23 10.08 -9.66
CA LYS A 92 3.56 9.41 -10.79
C LYS A 92 4.47 8.48 -11.62
N THR A 93 5.77 8.79 -11.68
CA THR A 93 6.78 7.98 -12.38
C THR A 93 7.51 7.01 -11.46
N LYS A 94 7.37 7.20 -10.14
CA LYS A 94 8.01 6.44 -9.08
C LYS A 94 6.98 6.04 -8.01
N PRO A 95 5.99 5.19 -8.33
CA PRO A 95 4.94 4.80 -7.38
C PRO A 95 5.48 3.87 -6.28
N ALA A 96 4.79 3.86 -5.13
CA ALA A 96 4.85 2.71 -4.23
C ALA A 96 4.16 1.53 -4.91
N GLN A 97 4.70 0.33 -4.76
CA GLN A 97 4.10 -0.87 -5.33
C GLN A 97 4.15 -1.99 -4.31
N LEU A 98 3.10 -2.80 -4.29
CA LEU A 98 3.02 -4.05 -3.55
C LEU A 98 2.58 -5.16 -4.49
N THR A 99 3.14 -6.35 -4.28
CA THR A 99 2.71 -7.57 -4.95
C THR A 99 2.20 -8.54 -3.89
N VAL A 100 0.97 -9.02 -4.08
CA VAL A 100 0.28 -9.92 -3.15
C VAL A 100 -0.20 -11.16 -3.87
N LYS A 101 -0.35 -12.27 -3.16
CA LYS A 101 -0.91 -13.52 -3.69
C LYS A 101 -2.39 -13.36 -4.04
N ASN A 102 -2.89 -14.25 -4.88
CA ASN A 102 -4.31 -14.53 -5.01
C ASN A 102 -4.70 -15.62 -3.97
N PRO A 103 -5.69 -15.42 -3.09
CA PRO A 103 -6.54 -14.23 -2.95
C PRO A 103 -5.83 -13.02 -2.29
N PRO A 104 -6.24 -11.78 -2.65
CA PRO A 104 -5.75 -10.56 -2.02
C PRO A 104 -6.23 -10.43 -0.56
N PRO A 105 -5.66 -9.52 0.24
CA PRO A 105 -6.22 -9.19 1.55
C PRO A 105 -7.60 -8.53 1.41
N HIS A 106 -8.43 -8.59 2.45
CA HIS A 106 -9.76 -7.95 2.44
C HIS A 106 -9.70 -6.43 2.16
N PHE A 107 -8.63 -5.76 2.61
CA PHE A 107 -8.35 -4.38 2.27
C PHE A 107 -6.86 -4.09 2.20
N ILE A 108 -6.51 -2.99 1.54
CA ILE A 108 -5.19 -2.36 1.60
C ILE A 108 -5.41 -0.87 1.84
N GLY A 109 -4.83 -0.34 2.92
CA GLY A 109 -4.83 1.09 3.21
C GLY A 109 -3.54 1.77 2.78
N PHE A 110 -3.61 3.06 2.46
CA PHE A 110 -2.45 3.89 2.15
C PHE A 110 -2.64 5.30 2.70
N GLY A 111 -1.57 5.84 3.27
CA GLY A 111 -1.56 7.17 3.89
C GLY A 111 -0.14 7.71 3.98
N PHE A 112 0.01 8.85 4.65
CA PHE A 112 1.33 9.41 4.92
C PHE A 112 1.45 9.82 6.38
N SER A 113 2.67 9.81 6.90
CA SER A 113 2.97 10.25 8.26
C SER A 113 3.61 11.64 8.24
N GLU A 114 3.28 12.50 9.21
CA GLU A 114 3.97 13.79 9.40
C GLU A 114 5.42 13.58 9.83
N ASP A 115 5.69 12.51 10.58
CA ASP A 115 6.98 12.13 11.16
C ASP A 115 7.31 10.67 10.85
N GLU A 116 8.54 10.22 11.14
CA GLU A 116 8.90 8.81 10.92
C GLU A 116 8.09 7.84 11.80
N ASN A 117 7.78 8.28 13.03
CA ASN A 117 7.12 7.47 14.07
C ASN A 117 5.64 7.82 14.28
N SER A 118 5.09 8.79 13.52
CA SER A 118 3.67 9.16 13.69
C SER A 118 2.76 8.17 12.97
N PRO A 119 1.55 7.92 13.48
CA PRO A 119 0.53 7.16 12.74
C PRO A 119 0.27 7.76 11.35
N PRO A 120 -0.11 6.93 10.35
CA PRO A 120 -0.52 7.43 9.05
C PRO A 120 -1.78 8.30 9.18
N GLN A 121 -1.80 9.39 8.42
CA GLN A 121 -2.91 10.30 8.24
C GLN A 121 -3.43 10.23 6.81
N ASN A 122 -4.63 10.79 6.59
CA ASN A 122 -5.31 10.83 5.29
C ASN A 122 -5.31 9.46 4.60
N ILE A 123 -5.77 8.46 5.36
CA ILE A 123 -5.81 7.08 4.92
C ILE A 123 -6.91 6.94 3.86
N GLU A 124 -6.52 6.40 2.72
CA GLU A 124 -7.40 5.92 1.66
C GLU A 124 -7.23 4.40 1.56
N GLY A 125 -8.20 3.69 0.97
CA GLY A 125 -8.16 2.24 0.94
C GLY A 125 -8.81 1.63 -0.29
N ILE A 126 -8.28 0.48 -0.68
CA ILE A 126 -8.87 -0.43 -1.66
C ILE A 126 -9.44 -1.61 -0.88
N THR A 127 -10.70 -1.93 -1.11
CA THR A 127 -11.33 -3.15 -0.59
C THR A 127 -11.40 -4.17 -1.73
N PHE A 128 -11.01 -5.41 -1.45
CA PHE A 128 -10.98 -6.48 -2.46
C PHE A 128 -12.21 -7.42 -2.39
N GLU A 129 -13.14 -7.21 -1.45
CA GLU A 129 -14.41 -7.95 -1.37
C GLU A 129 -15.62 -7.14 -0.88
N ASP A 130 -16.79 -7.62 -1.30
CA ASP A 130 -18.14 -7.39 -0.78
C ASP A 130 -18.48 -8.62 0.10
N HIS A 131 -18.02 -8.66 1.35
CA HIS A 131 -18.31 -9.81 2.23
C HIS A 131 -19.67 -9.61 2.94
N PRO A 132 -20.62 -10.56 2.83
CA PRO A 132 -21.79 -10.57 3.69
C PRO A 132 -21.35 -10.95 5.12
N HIS A 133 -21.86 -10.19 6.09
CA HIS A 133 -21.77 -10.48 7.52
C HIS A 133 -22.26 -11.89 7.89
#